data_AF-A0A916MBG2-F1
#
_entry.id   AF-A0A916MBG2-F1
#
_cell.length_a   1.000
_cell.length_b   1.000
_cell.length_c   1.000
_cell.angle_alpha   90.00
_cell.angle_beta   90.00
_cell.angle_gamma   90.00
#
_symmetry.space_group_name_H-M   'P 1'
#
loop_
_entity.id
_entity.type
_entity.pdbx_description
1 polymer ?
#
loop_
_entity_poly.entity_id
_entity_poly.type
_entity_poly.pdbx_seq_one_letter_code
_entity_poly.pdbx_strand_id
1 'polypeptide(L)' 'MLFEVPAIHSPTCAAAITSALLAQDLGAAVEVKLSERRVRVEGNLSKDQALAAIRGAGFAAAEAPPHSGAGSTCCGGCA' A
#
# COMPACT_ATOMS: atom_id res chain seq x y z
N MET A 1 6.07 -1.86 0.50
CA MET A 1 5.29 -0.70 -0.03
C MET A 1 4.02 -0.53 0.76
N LEU A 2 3.44 0.68 0.80
CA LEU A 2 2.28 1.00 1.63
C LEU A 2 1.19 1.67 0.79
N PHE A 3 -0.05 1.24 0.98
CA PHE A 3 -1.22 1.76 0.29
C PHE A 3 -2.27 2.20 1.30
N GLU A 4 -2.90 3.33 1.05
CA GLU A 4 -4.07 3.78 1.79
C GLU A 4 -5.34 3.36 1.07
N VAL A 5 -6.22 2.68 1.81
CA VAL A 5 -7.49 2.15 1.29
C VAL A 5 -8.62 2.63 2.21
N PRO A 6 -9.20 3.83 1.95
CA PRO A 6 -10.20 4.43 2.83
C PRO A 6 -11.49 3.59 2.93
N ALA A 7 -11.75 2.75 1.92
CA ALA A 7 -12.90 1.84 1.87
C ALA A 7 -12.73 0.55 2.70
N ILE A 8 -11.63 0.38 3.44
CA ILE A 8 -11.48 -0.71 4.41
C ILE A 8 -12.23 -0.35 5.70
N HIS A 9 -13.36 -1.01 5.92
CA HIS A 9 -14.18 -0.88 7.13
C HIS A 9 -14.33 -2.20 7.89
N SER A 10 -13.97 -3.32 7.27
CA SER A 10 -14.22 -4.66 7.81
C SER A 10 -13.07 -5.62 7.50
N PRO A 11 -12.89 -6.69 8.30
CA PRO A 11 -11.89 -7.72 8.04
C PRO A 11 -12.13 -8.50 6.74
N THR A 12 -13.38 -8.55 6.24
CA THR A 12 -13.69 -9.18 4.95
C THR A 12 -13.15 -8.37 3.77
N CYS A 13 -13.20 -7.03 3.83
CA CYS A 13 -12.53 -6.18 2.85
C CYS A 13 -11.02 -6.42 2.84
N ALA A 14 -10.41 -6.55 4.02
CA ALA A 14 -8.99 -6.86 4.16
C ALA A 14 -8.64 -8.20 3.49
N ALA A 15 -9.42 -9.25 3.76
CA ALA A 15 -9.20 -10.57 3.16
C ALA A 15 -9.36 -10.55 1.63
N ALA A 16 -10.33 -9.79 1.09
CA ALA A 16 -10.52 -9.65 -0.35
C ALA A 16 -9.31 -8.99 -1.03
N ILE A 17 -8.78 -7.92 -0.43
CA ILE A 17 -7.59 -7.21 -0.92
C ILE A 17 -6.36 -8.11 -0.87
N THR A 18 -6.14 -8.81 0.25
CA THR A 18 -5.04 -9.77 0.39
C THR A 18 -5.13 -10.87 -0.66
N SER A 19 -6.32 -11.42 -0.91
CA SER A 19 -6.52 -12.46 -1.93
C SER A 19 -6.23 -11.94 -3.34
N ALA A 20 -6.63 -10.71 -3.65
CA ALA A 20 -6.36 -10.10 -4.96
C ALA A 20 -4.86 -9.84 -5.19
N LEU A 21 -4.13 -9.45 -4.15
CA LEU A 21 -2.67 -9.28 -4.20
C LEU A 21 -1.96 -10.63 -4.32
N LEU A 22 -2.37 -11.63 -3.54
CA LEU A 22 -1.83 -12.99 -3.62
C LEU A 22 -2.10 -13.67 -4.96
N ALA A 23 -3.21 -13.34 -5.63
CA ALA A 23 -3.49 -13.84 -6.98
C ALA A 23 -2.48 -13.34 -8.02
N GLN A 24 -1.82 -12.20 -7.78
CA GLN A 24 -0.75 -11.69 -8.63
C GLN A 24 0.63 -12.19 -8.17
N ASP A 25 0.84 -12.30 -6.85
CA ASP A 25 2.08 -12.80 -6.26
C ASP A 25 1.77 -13.65 -5.02
N LEU A 26 1.79 -14.97 -5.18
CA LEU A 26 1.54 -15.93 -4.10
C LEU A 26 2.57 -15.83 -2.97
N GLY A 27 3.75 -15.24 -3.23
CA GLY A 27 4.79 -15.01 -2.23
C GLY A 27 4.70 -13.66 -1.53
N ALA A 28 3.73 -12.81 -1.89
CA ALA A 28 3.60 -11.49 -1.28
C ALA A 28 3.08 -11.58 0.17
N ALA A 29 3.83 -11.00 1.09
CA ALA A 29 3.38 -10.73 2.44
C ALA A 29 2.49 -9.47 2.43
N VAL A 30 1.22 -9.65 2.79
CA VAL A 30 0.23 -8.57 2.87
C VAL A 30 -0.18 -8.37 4.32
N GLU A 31 0.04 -7.17 4.84
CA GLU A 31 -0.35 -6.79 6.19
C GLU A 31 -1.37 -5.66 6.12
N VAL A 32 -2.60 -5.93 6.57
CA VAL A 32 -3.69 -4.95 6.54
C VAL A 32 -3.90 -4.35 7.93
N LYS A 33 -3.72 -3.04 8.05
CA LYS A 33 -4.00 -2.26 9.26
C LYS A 33 -5.37 -1.59 9.12
N LEU A 34 -6.41 -2.21 9.67
CA LEU A 34 -7.77 -1.67 9.70
C LEU A 34 -7.84 -0.31 10.43
N SER A 35 -7.13 -0.18 11.57
CA SER A 35 -7.11 1.03 12.39
C SER A 35 -6.56 2.26 11.65
N GLU A 36 -5.58 2.04 10.78
CA GLU A 36 -4.95 3.09 9.98
C GLU A 36 -5.50 3.17 8.55
N ARG A 37 -6.38 2.22 8.17
CA ARG A 37 -6.89 2.06 6.80
C ARG A 37 -5.77 1.94 5.78
N ARG A 38 -4.74 1.16 6.14
CA ARG A 38 -3.51 0.99 5.37
C ARG A 38 -3.25 -0.48 5.06
N VAL A 39 -2.66 -0.73 3.91
CA VAL A 39 -2.26 -2.05 3.42
C VAL A 39 -0.78 -2.00 3.10
N ARG A 40 0.01 -2.75 3.84
CA ARG A 40 1.42 -2.97 3.57
C ARG A 40 1.56 -4.21 2.72
N VAL A 41 2.32 -4.10 1.63
CA VAL A 41 2.62 -5.21 0.72
C VAL A 41 4.13 -5.34 0.63
N GLU A 42 4.63 -6.55 0.82
CA GLU A 42 6.04 -6.91 0.72
C GLU A 42 6.15 -8.16 -0.16
N GLY A 43 6.68 -7.99 -1.37
CA GLY A 43 6.74 -9.06 -2.36
C GLY A 43 7.46 -8.57 -3.61
N ASN A 44 7.36 -9.36 -4.68
CA ASN A 44 7.99 -9.03 -5.96
C ASN A 44 7.08 -8.17 -6.87
N LEU A 45 5.90 -7.78 -6.37
CA LEU A 45 4.95 -6.90 -7.06
C LEU A 45 5.51 -5.47 -7.17
N SER A 46 5.29 -4.85 -8.33
CA SER A 46 5.49 -3.41 -8.48
C SER A 46 4.31 -2.62 -7.90
N LYS A 47 4.53 -1.34 -7.58
CA LYS A 47 3.50 -0.45 -7.02
C LYS A 47 2.24 -0.39 -7.90
N ASP A 48 2.41 -0.22 -9.20
CA ASP A 48 1.32 -0.23 -10.18
C ASP A 48 0.56 -1.55 -10.21
N GLN A 49 1.26 -2.69 -10.08
CA GLN A 49 0.63 -4.00 -10.06
C GLN A 49 -0.23 -4.18 -8.80
N ALA A 50 0.28 -3.76 -7.64
CA ALA A 50 -0.48 -3.80 -6.40
C ALA A 50 -1.72 -2.87 -6.48
N LEU A 51 -1.59 -1.65 -6.99
CA LEU A 51 -2.72 -0.74 -7.20
C LEU A 51 -3.74 -1.33 -8.19
N ALA A 52 -3.29 -1.92 -9.29
CA ALA A 52 -4.16 -2.56 -10.27
C ALA A 52 -4.91 -3.76 -9.67
N ALA A 53 -4.24 -4.57 -8.85
CA ALA A 53 -4.86 -5.70 -8.15
C ALA A 53 -5.95 -5.24 -7.17
N ILE A 54 -5.67 -4.20 -6.38
CA ILE A 54 -6.63 -3.66 -5.41
C ILE A 54 -7.84 -3.03 -6.13
N ARG A 55 -7.61 -2.27 -7.21
CA ARG A 55 -8.69 -1.75 -8.07
C ARG A 55 -9.50 -2.86 -8.75
N GLY A 56 -8.84 -3.93 -9.17
CA GLY A 56 -9.50 -5.11 -9.74
C GLY A 56 -10.44 -5.82 -8.77
N ALA A 57 -10.14 -5.74 -7.46
CA ALA A 57 -11.02 -6.20 -6.40
C ALA A 57 -12.17 -5.22 -6.06
N GLY A 58 -12.25 -4.08 -6.75
CA GLY A 58 -13.29 -3.05 -6.53
C GLY A 58 -12.96 -2.04 -5.43
N PHE A 59 -11.73 -2.00 -4.95
CA PHE A 59 -11.31 -1.08 -3.89
C PHE A 59 -10.42 0.05 -4.45
N ALA A 60 -10.71 1.28 -4.05
CA ALA A 60 -9.83 2.41 -4.34
C ALA A 60 -8.63 2.38 -3.38
N ALA A 61 -7.44 2.19 -3.92
CA ALA A 61 -6.18 2.32 -3.21
C ALA A 61 -5.37 3.49 -3.77
N ALA A 62 -4.74 4.23 -2.87
CA ALA A 62 -3.72 5.21 -3.21
C ALA A 62 -2.37 4.75 -2.64
N GLU A 63 -1.28 5.09 -3.32
CA GLU A 63 0.04 4.92 -2.71
C GLU A 63 0.12 5.83 -1.49
N ALA A 64 0.28 5.23 -0.31
CA ALA A 64 0.61 6.02 0.86
C ALA A 64 2.00 6.58 0.60
N PRO A 65 2.23 7.89 0.77
CA PRO A 65 3.55 8.45 0.57
C PRO A 65 4.54 7.58 1.34
N PRO A 66 5.50 6.91 0.69
CA PRO A 66 6.65 6.44 1.44
C PRO A 66 7.17 7.70 2.14
N HIS A 67 7.77 7.56 3.30
CA HIS A 67 8.46 8.67 3.92
C HIS A 67 9.75 8.92 3.11
N SER A 68 9.64 9.08 1.79
CA SER A 68 10.58 9.74 0.92
C SER A 68 10.49 11.22 1.28
N GLY A 69 11.03 11.55 2.45
CA GLY A 69 11.86 12.74 2.56
C GLY A 69 13.04 12.59 1.60
N ALA A 70 12.77 12.58 0.30
CA ALA A 70 13.72 13.02 -0.71
C ALA A 70 13.56 14.54 -0.81
N GLY A 71 13.83 15.21 0.32
CA GLY A 71 14.14 16.62 0.40
C GLY A 71 15.58 16.70 0.84
N SER A 72 16.47 16.60 -0.14
CA SER A 72 17.90 16.89 -0.10
C SER A 72 18.39 17.72 1.10
N THR A 73 19.41 17.20 1.78
CA THR A 73 20.52 18.00 2.29
C THR A 73 20.87 19.15 1.32
N CYS A 74 20.74 20.41 1.75
CA CYS A 74 21.47 21.63 1.31
C CYS A 74 20.64 22.93 1.43
N CYS A 75 20.67 23.58 2.60
CA CYS A 75 20.67 25.03 2.82
C CYS A 75 21.27 25.22 4.23
N GLY A 76 22.58 25.32 4.38
CA GLY A 76 23.29 26.59 4.21
C GLY A 76 23.26 27.33 5.54
N GLY A 77 24.33 27.20 6.34
CA GLY A 77 24.43 27.83 7.65
C GLY A 77 24.32 29.35 7.59
N CYS A 78 23.74 29.94 8.65
CA CYS A 78 23.74 31.33 9.16
C CYS A 78 22.86 31.26 10.44
N ALA A 79 23.18 31.74 11.65
CA ALA A 79 24.27 32.49 12.25
C ALA A 79 24.28 32.14 13.76
#